data_AF-A0A1I7L3E0-F1
#
_entry.id   AF-A0A1I7L3E0-F1
#
_cell.length_a   1.000
_cell.length_b   1.000
_cell.length_c   1.000
_cell.angle_alpha   90.00
_cell.angle_beta   90.00
_cell.angle_gamma   90.00
#
_symmetry.space_group_name_H-M   'P 1'
#
loop_
_entity.id
_entity.type
_entity.pdbx_description
1 polymer ?
#
loop_
_entity_poly.entity_id
_entity_poly.type
_entity_poly.pdbx_seq_one_letter_code
_entity_poly.pdbx_strand_id
1 'polypeptide(L)' 'MRRFAVWILFIVPFLAQLVALPWVNRIHPMVLGFPLLHFWLLIWMLLTPLFTLAIHWVLRKEEQA' A
#
# COMPACT_ATOMS: atom_id res chain seq x y z
N MET A 1 -20.47 -5.71 5.29
CA MET A 1 -19.08 -6.21 5.20
C MET A 1 -18.24 -5.47 4.16
N ARG A 2 -18.76 -5.11 2.98
CA ARG A 2 -17.95 -4.51 1.90
C ARG A 2 -17.40 -3.10 2.19
N ARG A 3 -18.15 -2.25 2.92
CA ARG A 3 -17.64 -0.96 3.42
C ARG A 3 -16.41 -1.12 4.32
N PHE A 4 -16.40 -2.17 5.14
CA PHE A 4 -15.27 -2.51 5.99
C PHE A 4 -14.04 -2.92 5.16
N ALA A 5 -14.25 -3.68 4.07
CA ALA A 5 -13.18 -4.02 3.14
C ALA A 5 -12.56 -2.78 2.47
N VAL A 6 -13.39 -1.82 2.02
CA VAL A 6 -12.89 -0.55 1.47
C VAL A 6 -12.08 0.23 2.51
N TRP A 7 -12.56 0.29 3.75
CA TRP A 7 -11.83 0.93 4.85
C TRP A 7 -10.46 0.29 5.11
N ILE A 8 -10.38 -1.05 5.08
CA ILE A 8 -9.11 -1.76 5.21
C ILE A 8 -8.18 -1.42 4.04
N LEU A 9 -8.66 -1.55 2.80
CA LEU A 9 -7.85 -1.25 1.61
C LEU A 9 -7.34 0.19 1.62
N PHE A 10 -8.15 1.13 2.12
CA PHE A 10 -7.77 2.53 2.23
C PHE A 10 -6.69 2.75 3.29
N ILE A 11 -6.82 2.17 4.49
CA ILE A 11 -5.90 2.45 5.61
C ILE A 11 -4.53 1.78 5.44
N VAL A 12 -4.48 0.62 4.77
CA VAL A 12 -3.26 -0.19 4.60
C VAL A 12 -2.07 0.60 4.03
N PRO A 13 -2.17 1.35 2.91
CA PRO A 13 -1.05 2.12 2.40
C PRO A 13 -0.52 3.16 3.41
N PHE A 14 -1.40 3.81 4.17
CA PHE A 14 -0.98 4.78 5.19
C PHE A 14 -0.25 4.11 6.34
N LEU A 15 -0.78 3.00 6.86
CA LEU A 15 -0.12 2.25 7.93
C LEU A 15 1.23 1.71 7.48
N ALA A 16 1.32 1.21 6.25
CA ALA A 16 2.57 0.71 5.71
C ALA A 16 3.62 1.82 5.54
N GLN A 17 3.25 3.06 5.26
CA GLN A 17 4.21 4.17 5.24
C GLN A 17 4.57 4.64 6.64
N LEU A 18 3.57 4.93 7.48
CA LEU A 18 3.78 5.58 8.78
C LEU A 18 4.33 4.62 9.84
N VAL A 19 3.78 3.42 9.90
CA VAL A 19 4.16 2.45 10.93
C VAL A 19 5.42 1.70 10.52
N ALA A 20 5.63 1.37 9.24
CA ALA A 20 6.82 0.60 8.86
C ALA A 20 8.10 1.44 8.87
N LEU A 21 8.01 2.78 8.85
CA LEU A 21 9.14 3.72 8.76
C LEU A 21 10.32 3.37 9.70
N PRO A 22 10.15 3.15 11.02
CA PRO A 22 11.25 2.80 11.93
C PRO A 22 11.98 1.50 11.58
N TRP A 23 11.32 0.58 10.88
CA TRP A 23 11.90 -0.70 10.47
C TRP A 23 12.57 -0.62 9.10
N VAL A 24 11.93 0.07 8.15
CA VAL A 24 12.43 0.14 6.76
C VAL A 24 13.43 1.28 6.55
N ASN A 25 13.45 2.29 7.44
CA ASN A 25 14.40 3.40 7.42
C ASN A 25 15.76 2.97 7.98
N ARG A 26 16.43 2.05 7.26
CA ARG A 26 17.77 1.58 7.56
C ARG A 26 18.59 1.55 6.27
N ILE A 27 19.87 1.89 6.38
CA ILE A 27 20.79 1.86 5.24
C ILE A 27 21.06 0.41 4.80
N HIS A 28 21.21 -0.50 5.77
CA HIS A 28 21.34 -1.93 5.54
C HIS A 28 20.10 -2.67 6.07
N PRO A 29 19.62 -3.71 5.35
CA PRO A 29 20.18 -4.30 4.14
C PRO A 29 19.94 -3.45 2.87
N MET A 30 20.81 -3.64 1.88
CA MET A 30 20.58 -3.11 0.53
C MET A 30 19.82 -4.14 -0.30
N VAL A 31 18.76 -3.72 -0.99
CA VAL A 31 17.93 -4.56 -1.86
C VAL A 31 18.04 -4.04 -3.28
N LEU A 32 18.46 -4.90 -4.22
CA LEU A 32 18.71 -4.54 -5.63
C LEU A 32 19.66 -3.33 -5.81
N GLY A 33 20.59 -3.12 -4.88
CA GLY A 33 21.52 -1.98 -4.90
C GLY A 33 20.98 -0.69 -4.27
N PHE A 34 19.76 -0.70 -3.72
CA PHE A 34 19.17 0.45 -3.03
C PHE A 34 19.07 0.21 -1.52
N PRO A 35 19.16 1.25 -0.67
CA PRO A 35 18.77 1.13 0.73
C PRO A 35 17.32 0.65 0.88
N LEU A 36 17.04 -0.10 1.94
CA LEU A 36 15.72 -0.71 2.17
C LEU A 36 14.55 0.28 2.04
N LEU A 37 14.69 1.50 2.57
CA LEU A 37 13.67 2.54 2.48
C LEU A 37 13.34 2.92 1.02
N HIS A 38 14.36 3.06 0.16
CA HIS A 38 14.15 3.45 -1.22
C HIS A 38 13.43 2.34 -1.99
N PHE A 39 13.86 1.08 -1.78
CA PHE A 39 13.19 -0.07 -2.36
C PHE A 39 11.74 -0.21 -1.89
N TRP A 40 11.49 0.06 -0.60
CA TRP A 40 10.14 0.10 -0.02
C TRP A 40 9.26 1.13 -0.73
N LEU A 41 9.74 2.37 -0.88
CA LEU A 41 9.00 3.43 -1.57
C LEU A 41 8.73 3.09 -3.04
N LEU A 42 9.70 2.49 -3.74
CA LEU A 42 9.55 2.00 -5.12
C LEU A 42 8.43 0.95 -5.26
N ILE A 43 8.38 -0.04 -4.36
CA ILE A 43 7.28 -1.02 -4.35
C ILE A 43 5.95 -0.32 -4.08
N TRP A 44 5.91 0.59 -3.11
CA TRP A 44 4.67 1.29 -2.73
C TRP A 44 4.16 2.26 -3.78
N MET A 45 5.03 2.78 -4.66
CA MET A 45 4.64 3.53 -5.85
C MET A 45 3.74 2.70 -6.77
N LEU A 46 3.97 1.39 -6.87
CA LEU A 46 3.15 0.48 -7.67
C LEU A 46 1.96 -0.07 -6.87
N LEU A 47 2.14 -0.39 -5.59
CA LEU A 47 1.05 -0.93 -4.76
C LEU A 47 -0.06 0.10 -4.54
N THR A 48 0.25 1.36 -4.25
CA THR A 48 -0.76 2.37 -3.93
C THR A 48 -1.85 2.52 -5.02
N PRO A 49 -1.52 2.66 -6.32
CA PRO A 49 -2.55 2.68 -7.36
C PRO A 49 -3.28 1.33 -7.48
N LEU A 50 -2.65 0.19 -7.19
CA LEU A 50 -3.34 -1.11 -7.14
C LEU A 50 -4.39 -1.16 -6.02
N PHE A 51 -4.11 -0.58 -4.85
CA PHE A 51 -5.11 -0.44 -3.77
C PHE A 51 -6.29 0.44 -4.21
N THR A 52 -6.02 1.58 -4.83
CA THR A 52 -7.07 2.47 -5.38
C THR A 52 -7.89 1.76 -6.45
N LEU A 53 -7.25 1.03 -7.36
CA LEU A 53 -7.94 0.20 -8.35
C LEU A 53 -8.82 -0.83 -7.65
N ALA A 54 -8.28 -1.60 -6.70
CA ALA A 54 -9.06 -2.60 -5.97
C ALA A 54 -10.28 -2.00 -5.26
N ILE A 55 -10.15 -0.82 -4.65
CA ILE A 55 -11.28 -0.06 -4.08
C ILE A 55 -12.31 0.26 -5.17
N HIS A 56 -11.86 0.82 -6.31
CA HIS A 56 -12.74 1.16 -7.42
C HIS A 56 -13.48 -0.08 -7.96
N TRP A 57 -12.81 -1.21 -8.08
CA TRP A 57 -13.42 -2.48 -8.49
C TRP A 57 -14.47 -2.98 -7.50
N VAL A 58 -14.23 -2.83 -6.19
CA VAL A 58 -15.20 -3.20 -5.15
C VAL A 58 -16.41 -2.28 -5.17
N LEU A 59 -16.21 -0.97 -5.31
CA LEU A 59 -17.29 0.02 -5.37
C LEU A 59 -18.10 -0.10 -6.67
N ARG A 60 -17.46 -0.34 -7.81
CA ARG A 60 -18.16 -0.54 -9.10
C ARG A 60 -19.11 -1.74 -9.07
N LYS A 61 -18.77 -2.79 -8.34
CA LYS A 61 -19.65 -3.95 -8.14
C LYS A 61 -20.91 -3.63 -7.31
N GLU A 62 -20.94 -2.52 -6.58
CA GLU A 62 -22.13 -2.06 -5.85
C GLU A 62 -23.10 -1.31 -6.77
N GLU A 63 -22.60 -0.52 -7.71
CA GLU A 63 -23.45 0.30 -8.59
C GLU A 63 -24.22 -0.53 -9.63
N GLN A 64 -23.79 -1.78 -9.86
CA GLN A 64 -24.41 -2.72 -10.80
C GLN A 64 -25.30 -3.77 -10.13
N ALA A 65 -25.44 -3.77 -8.80
CA ALA A 65 -26.23 -4.74 -8.02
C ALA A 65 -27.47 -4.08 -7.42
#